data_AF-A0A9Q8ZGF2-F1
#
_entry.id   AF-A0A9Q8ZGF2-F1
#
_cell.length_a   1.000
_cell.length_b   1.000
_cell.length_c   1.000
_cell.angle_alpha   90.00
_cell.angle_beta   90.00
_cell.angle_gamma   90.00
#
_symmetry.space_group_name_H-M   'P 1'
#
loop_
_entity.id
_entity.type
_entity.pdbx_description
1 polymer ?
#
loop_
_entity_poly.entity_id
_entity_poly.type
_entity_poly.pdbx_seq_one_letter_code
_entity_poly.pdbx_strand_id
1 'polypeptide(L)'
;MADNGPAISLYLNGSLSLQLRNKGFSGTTPTLQIQMHDVSHAATLVIPGYDASTETFSLSLALQGGLVDLLDVDTNENVLVPSVDEKTGKLLVEAGARNRWFDLKIDFHRDFWTQLLTPGHKYHIRWRDDREFPWAFRGKDRQNSPERLPVRLLPRPIKLNVLDSAATPLQLSISLSSTADTCHLSGEPCFGFTLQVVSHDEKVVTVCLHKTPLKELHGLEEIAYIVNEQGEKAEWPYGIGCFEGSESFPSDDMFEELIPNVPFGRRFWLRKLDKKTSSGGELEELESGQSYTARISKKLFEAFSNWRRGTKEELLAGEEKEKEARWRGTSEHMLLDVSDPFKFKVV
;
A
#
# COMPACT_ATOMS: atom_id res chain seq x y z
N MET A 1 -12.58 11.14 -40.64
CA MET A 1 -13.33 10.69 -39.45
C MET A 1 -12.35 10.70 -38.31
N ALA A 2 -12.47 11.63 -37.37
CA ALA A 2 -11.54 11.74 -36.24
C ALA A 2 -11.78 10.55 -35.30
N ASP A 3 -10.71 9.85 -34.95
CA ASP A 3 -10.69 8.84 -33.90
C ASP A 3 -11.14 9.50 -32.59
N ASN A 4 -12.42 9.42 -32.25
CA ASN A 4 -12.93 9.87 -30.95
C ASN A 4 -12.60 8.83 -29.88
N GLY A 5 -11.30 8.63 -29.63
CA GLY A 5 -10.81 7.89 -28.48
C GLY A 5 -11.27 8.51 -27.16
N PRO A 6 -11.27 7.76 -26.05
CA PRO A 6 -11.60 8.32 -24.74
C PRO A 6 -10.63 9.43 -24.37
N ALA A 7 -11.11 10.51 -23.77
CA ALA A 7 -10.22 11.55 -23.24
C ALA A 7 -9.49 11.05 -21.99
N ILE A 8 -10.19 10.26 -21.17
CA ILE A 8 -9.67 9.67 -19.93
C ILE A 8 -10.04 8.20 -19.86
N SER A 9 -9.09 7.34 -19.46
CA SER A 9 -9.35 5.95 -19.05
C SER A 9 -9.14 5.79 -17.55
N LEU A 10 -10.03 5.02 -16.92
CA LEU A 10 -9.96 4.66 -15.51
C LEU A 10 -9.81 3.15 -15.33
N TYR A 11 -8.91 2.76 -14.43
CA TYR A 11 -8.62 1.37 -14.11
C TYR A 11 -8.72 1.16 -12.60
N LEU A 12 -9.49 0.17 -12.19
CA LEU A 12 -9.44 -0.34 -10.82
C LEU A 12 -8.50 -1.54 -10.79
N ASN A 13 -7.76 -1.67 -9.70
CA ASN A 13 -6.96 -2.85 -9.43
C ASN A 13 -6.91 -3.10 -7.93
N GLY A 14 -6.85 -4.36 -7.51
CA GLY A 14 -6.75 -4.69 -6.09
C GLY A 14 -7.28 -6.09 -5.81
N SER A 15 -6.66 -6.73 -4.82
CA SER A 15 -7.11 -8.00 -4.29
C SER A 15 -6.78 -8.02 -2.82
N LEU A 16 -7.78 -7.92 -1.97
CA LEU A 16 -7.59 -7.86 -0.53
C LEU A 16 -8.36 -8.97 0.19
N SER A 17 -7.78 -9.46 1.29
CA SER A 17 -8.47 -10.26 2.28
C SER A 17 -8.51 -9.52 3.60
N LEU A 18 -9.64 -9.53 4.28
CA LEU A 18 -9.80 -8.88 5.57
C LEU A 18 -10.53 -9.81 6.52
N GLN A 19 -10.46 -9.53 7.81
CA GLN A 19 -11.36 -10.12 8.79
C GLN A 19 -12.12 -8.98 9.46
N LEU A 20 -13.46 -9.06 9.46
CA LEU A 20 -14.29 -7.99 10.00
C LEU A 20 -13.93 -7.71 11.46
N ARG A 21 -13.95 -6.43 11.85
CA ARG A 21 -13.59 -5.91 13.18
C ARG A 21 -12.09 -5.97 13.53
N ASN A 22 -11.28 -6.67 12.75
CA ASN A 22 -9.83 -6.70 12.94
C ASN A 22 -9.14 -5.58 12.15
N LYS A 23 -7.94 -5.23 12.60
CA LYS A 23 -7.09 -4.23 11.95
C LYS A 23 -6.36 -4.83 10.75
N GLY A 24 -6.27 -4.04 9.68
CA GLY A 24 -5.46 -4.36 8.52
C GLY A 24 -6.10 -5.28 7.48
N PHE A 25 -5.33 -5.59 6.44
CA PHE A 25 -5.73 -6.48 5.36
C PHE A 25 -4.51 -7.24 4.81
N SER A 26 -4.78 -8.37 4.16
CA SER A 26 -3.82 -9.12 3.35
C SER A 26 -4.01 -8.76 1.88
N GLY A 27 -2.94 -8.83 1.08
CA GLY A 27 -3.00 -8.68 -0.38
C GLY A 27 -2.57 -7.30 -0.86
N THR A 28 -3.15 -6.83 -1.96
CA THR A 28 -2.74 -5.57 -2.59
C THR A 28 -3.71 -4.45 -2.22
N THR A 29 -3.14 -3.31 -1.78
CA THR A 29 -3.88 -2.06 -1.62
C THR A 29 -4.62 -1.77 -2.93
N PRO A 30 -5.95 -1.60 -2.90
CA PRO A 30 -6.67 -1.27 -4.11
C PRO A 30 -6.28 0.11 -4.63
N THR A 31 -6.16 0.23 -5.95
CA THR A 31 -5.74 1.44 -6.61
C THR A 31 -6.70 1.84 -7.73
N LEU A 32 -6.79 3.14 -7.94
CA LEU A 32 -7.39 3.77 -9.10
C LEU A 32 -6.28 4.38 -9.96
N GLN A 33 -6.15 3.88 -11.19
CA GLN A 33 -5.29 4.50 -12.20
C GLN A 33 -6.13 5.43 -13.07
N ILE A 34 -5.60 6.62 -13.32
CA ILE A 34 -6.16 7.60 -14.23
C ILE A 34 -5.15 7.84 -15.35
N GLN A 35 -5.59 7.61 -16.59
CA GLN A 35 -4.78 7.82 -17.79
C GLN A 35 -5.44 8.90 -18.66
N MET A 36 -4.68 9.95 -18.96
CA MET A 36 -5.08 11.00 -19.90
C MET A 36 -4.60 10.64 -21.30
N HIS A 37 -5.51 10.70 -22.28
CA HIS A 37 -5.16 10.48 -23.71
C HIS A 37 -5.13 11.78 -24.50
N ASP A 38 -5.82 12.83 -24.04
CA ASP A 38 -5.74 14.16 -24.67
C ASP A 38 -4.44 14.85 -24.25
N VAL A 39 -3.53 15.01 -25.22
CA VAL A 39 -2.23 15.67 -25.05
C VAL A 39 -2.30 17.18 -25.21
N SER A 40 -3.44 17.72 -25.64
CA SER A 40 -3.59 19.12 -26.00
C SER A 40 -4.41 19.93 -24.99
N HIS A 41 -5.34 19.30 -24.27
CA HIS A 41 -6.23 20.01 -23.35
C HIS A 41 -6.35 19.30 -22.01
N ALA A 42 -6.27 20.07 -20.92
CA ALA A 42 -6.56 19.55 -19.59
C ALA A 42 -8.07 19.26 -19.44
N ALA A 43 -8.40 18.28 -18.60
CA ALA A 43 -9.76 17.88 -18.31
C ALA A 43 -9.99 17.79 -16.81
N THR A 44 -11.16 18.21 -16.35
CA THR A 44 -11.62 17.97 -14.98
C THR A 44 -12.50 16.73 -14.96
N LEU A 45 -12.07 15.72 -14.21
CA LEU A 45 -12.81 14.50 -13.90
C LEU A 45 -13.71 14.75 -12.69
N VAL A 46 -15.01 14.49 -12.86
CA VAL A 46 -16.02 14.52 -11.81
C VAL A 46 -16.27 13.10 -11.34
N ILE A 47 -15.85 12.79 -10.12
CA ILE A 47 -15.76 11.42 -9.61
C ILE A 47 -16.14 11.36 -8.12
N PRO A 48 -17.16 10.56 -7.73
CA PRO A 48 -17.50 10.33 -6.33
C PRO A 48 -16.35 9.71 -5.54
N GLY A 49 -16.29 10.01 -4.24
CA GLY A 49 -15.27 9.49 -3.33
C GLY A 49 -13.88 10.13 -3.41
N TYR A 50 -13.66 11.10 -4.30
CA TYR A 50 -12.43 11.91 -4.33
C TYR A 50 -12.54 13.12 -3.40
N ASP A 51 -11.62 13.23 -2.46
CA ASP A 51 -11.44 14.41 -1.61
C ASP A 51 -10.31 15.28 -2.16
N ALA A 52 -10.67 16.48 -2.63
CA ALA A 52 -9.71 17.43 -3.19
C ALA A 52 -8.81 18.09 -2.14
N SER A 53 -9.19 18.09 -0.86
CA SER A 53 -8.41 18.68 0.23
C SER A 53 -7.23 17.80 0.64
N THR A 54 -7.41 16.48 0.56
CA THR A 54 -6.40 15.48 0.90
C THR A 54 -5.80 14.80 -0.34
N GLU A 55 -6.33 15.09 -1.52
CA GLU A 55 -6.02 14.42 -2.79
C GLU A 55 -6.15 12.89 -2.74
N THR A 56 -7.12 12.38 -1.98
CA THR A 56 -7.28 10.93 -1.76
C THR A 56 -8.64 10.43 -2.22
N PHE A 57 -8.71 9.14 -2.53
CA PHE A 57 -9.96 8.45 -2.81
C PHE A 57 -10.38 7.58 -1.62
N SER A 58 -11.65 7.64 -1.24
CA SER A 58 -12.24 6.74 -0.25
C SER A 58 -13.14 5.72 -0.93
N LEU A 59 -12.90 4.44 -0.67
CA LEU A 59 -13.66 3.35 -1.27
C LEU A 59 -15.11 3.30 -0.78
N SER A 60 -15.35 3.60 0.51
CA SER A 60 -16.71 3.66 1.06
C SER A 60 -17.51 4.76 0.38
N LEU A 61 -16.92 5.94 0.21
CA LEU A 61 -17.58 7.08 -0.43
C LEU A 61 -17.80 6.85 -1.94
N ALA A 62 -16.87 6.14 -2.60
CA ALA A 62 -17.07 5.71 -3.98
C ALA A 62 -18.27 4.75 -4.13
N LEU A 63 -18.48 3.83 -3.18
CA LEU A 63 -19.64 2.94 -3.15
C LEU A 63 -20.95 3.71 -2.85
N GLN A 64 -20.93 4.56 -1.81
CA GLN A 64 -22.10 5.33 -1.37
C GLN A 64 -22.53 6.39 -2.39
N GLY A 65 -21.56 7.02 -3.06
CA GLY A 65 -21.78 7.99 -4.14
C GLY A 65 -22.01 7.35 -5.51
N GLY A 66 -22.06 6.01 -5.59
CA GLY A 66 -22.47 5.29 -6.78
C GLY A 66 -21.46 5.19 -7.91
N LEU A 67 -20.18 5.42 -7.65
CA LEU A 67 -19.12 5.23 -8.64
C LEU A 67 -18.90 3.73 -8.97
N VAL A 68 -19.02 2.89 -7.95
CA VAL A 68 -18.78 1.44 -8.02
C VAL A 68 -19.90 0.68 -7.33
N ASP A 69 -20.12 -0.55 -7.77
CA ASP A 69 -21.01 -1.52 -7.14
C ASP A 69 -20.23 -2.58 -6.38
N LEU A 70 -20.82 -3.04 -5.28
CA LEU A 70 -20.36 -4.19 -4.51
C LEU A 70 -21.23 -5.40 -4.89
N LEU A 71 -20.60 -6.45 -5.41
CA LEU A 71 -21.25 -7.68 -5.86
C LEU A 71 -20.80 -8.83 -4.96
N ASP A 72 -21.73 -9.57 -4.39
CA ASP A 72 -21.44 -10.85 -3.73
C ASP A 72 -21.20 -11.92 -4.80
N VAL A 73 -20.04 -12.58 -4.76
CA VAL A 73 -19.59 -13.50 -5.82
C VAL A 73 -20.37 -14.81 -5.79
N ASP A 74 -20.78 -15.25 -4.61
CA ASP A 74 -21.40 -16.56 -4.42
C ASP A 74 -22.87 -16.52 -4.83
N THR A 75 -23.56 -15.41 -4.53
CA THR A 75 -24.96 -15.17 -4.93
C THR A 75 -25.10 -14.48 -6.27
N ASN A 76 -24.04 -13.81 -6.75
CA ASN A 76 -24.06 -12.93 -7.92
C ASN A 76 -25.09 -11.79 -7.80
N GLU A 77 -25.39 -11.37 -6.58
CA GLU A 77 -26.31 -10.27 -6.27
C GLU A 77 -25.55 -8.99 -5.87
N ASN A 78 -26.05 -7.84 -6.30
CA ASN A 78 -25.51 -6.56 -5.87
C ASN A 78 -25.89 -6.34 -4.40
N VAL A 79 -24.89 -6.06 -3.56
CA VAL A 79 -25.09 -5.66 -2.17
C VAL A 79 -25.64 -4.23 -2.15
N LEU A 80 -26.75 -4.03 -1.45
CA LEU A 80 -27.36 -2.71 -1.30
C LEU A 80 -26.49 -1.82 -0.41
N VAL A 81 -25.85 -0.83 -1.01
CA VAL A 81 -25.05 0.17 -0.29
C VAL A 81 -25.92 1.40 0.00
N PRO A 82 -26.02 1.87 1.26
CA PRO A 82 -26.71 3.11 1.59
C PRO A 82 -26.11 4.30 0.86
N SER A 83 -26.91 5.00 0.06
CA SER A 83 -26.47 6.21 -0.64
C SER A 83 -26.34 7.38 0.33
N VAL A 84 -25.35 8.24 0.10
CA VAL A 84 -25.19 9.51 0.81
C VAL A 84 -25.17 10.62 -0.24
N ASP A 85 -25.87 11.73 0.03
CA ASP A 85 -25.77 12.95 -0.76
C ASP A 85 -24.42 13.63 -0.51
N GLU A 86 -23.36 13.03 -1.06
CA GLU A 86 -22.01 13.53 -0.92
C GLU A 86 -21.61 14.40 -2.11
N LYS A 87 -20.84 15.46 -1.85
CA LYS A 87 -20.30 16.31 -2.92
C LYS A 87 -19.36 15.48 -3.78
N THR A 88 -19.69 15.37 -5.06
CA THR A 88 -18.81 14.75 -6.04
C THR A 88 -17.48 15.51 -6.13
N GLY A 89 -16.38 14.77 -6.02
CA GLY A 89 -15.03 15.32 -6.14
C GLY A 89 -14.74 15.78 -7.57
N LYS A 90 -13.86 16.77 -7.68
CA LYS A 90 -13.34 17.28 -8.96
C LYS A 90 -11.84 17.17 -8.98
N LEU A 91 -11.32 16.41 -9.94
CA LEU A 91 -9.89 16.20 -10.14
C LEU A 91 -9.46 16.77 -11.48
N LEU A 92 -8.57 17.75 -11.46
CA LEU A 92 -7.93 18.23 -12.68
C LEU A 92 -6.87 17.23 -13.14
N VAL A 93 -6.95 16.85 -14.42
CA VAL A 93 -5.98 16.02 -15.12
C VAL A 93 -5.37 16.87 -16.24
N GLU A 94 -4.08 17.14 -16.14
CA GLU A 94 -3.37 17.99 -17.10
C GLU A 94 -3.22 17.30 -18.46
N ALA A 95 -3.13 18.11 -19.52
CA ALA A 95 -2.90 17.63 -20.87
C ALA A 95 -1.59 16.85 -20.95
N GLY A 96 -1.61 15.65 -21.51
CA GLY A 96 -0.41 14.81 -21.63
C GLY A 96 0.19 14.36 -20.29
N ALA A 97 -0.56 14.47 -19.19
CA ALA A 97 -0.11 14.01 -17.88
C ALA A 97 0.24 12.52 -17.92
N ARG A 98 1.30 12.15 -17.20
CA ARG A 98 1.63 10.75 -16.94
C ARG A 98 0.48 10.08 -16.18
N ASN A 99 0.42 8.75 -16.25
CA ASN A 99 -0.54 7.95 -15.50
C ASN A 99 -0.47 8.30 -14.01
N ARG A 100 -1.60 8.71 -13.43
CA ARG A 100 -1.73 8.95 -11.98
C ARG A 100 -2.30 7.72 -11.31
N TRP A 101 -1.73 7.37 -10.16
CA TRP A 101 -2.18 6.25 -9.34
C TRP A 101 -2.61 6.77 -7.98
N PHE A 102 -3.82 6.38 -7.56
CA PHE A 102 -4.36 6.71 -6.25
C PHE A 102 -4.59 5.43 -5.48
N ASP A 103 -4.09 5.35 -4.25
CA ASP A 103 -4.51 4.30 -3.32
C ASP A 103 -5.94 4.61 -2.87
N LEU A 104 -6.83 3.63 -2.97
CA LEU A 104 -8.19 3.72 -2.47
C LEU A 104 -8.14 3.46 -0.97
N LYS A 105 -8.39 4.49 -0.17
CA LYS A 105 -8.43 4.38 1.29
C LYS A 105 -9.62 3.52 1.71
N ILE A 106 -9.33 2.57 2.59
CA ILE A 106 -10.33 1.70 3.18
C ILE A 106 -10.17 1.72 4.69
N ASP A 107 -11.26 2.05 5.37
CA ASP A 107 -11.34 2.06 6.82
C ASP A 107 -12.25 0.91 7.26
N PHE A 108 -11.67 -0.26 7.52
CA PHE A 108 -12.38 -1.48 7.90
C PHE A 108 -12.97 -1.45 9.31
N HIS A 109 -12.71 -0.39 10.08
CA HIS A 109 -13.26 -0.21 11.43
C HIS A 109 -14.65 0.41 11.42
N ARG A 110 -15.08 0.97 10.29
CA ARG A 110 -16.41 1.54 10.18
C ARG A 110 -17.45 0.43 10.18
N ASP A 111 -18.50 0.66 10.96
CA ASP A 111 -19.72 -0.16 10.95
C ASP A 111 -20.29 -0.34 9.52
N PHE A 112 -19.96 0.57 8.61
CA PHE A 112 -20.22 0.45 7.19
C PHE A 112 -19.86 -0.94 6.63
N TRP A 113 -18.65 -1.46 6.88
CA TRP A 113 -18.24 -2.74 6.28
C TRP A 113 -18.86 -3.94 6.98
N THR A 114 -19.04 -3.87 8.30
CA THR A 114 -19.66 -4.95 9.08
C THR A 114 -21.15 -5.11 8.81
N GLN A 115 -21.82 -4.06 8.31
CA GLN A 115 -23.21 -4.10 7.87
C GLN A 115 -23.37 -4.65 6.45
N LEU A 116 -22.36 -4.47 5.59
CA LEU A 116 -22.44 -4.85 4.16
C LEU A 116 -21.86 -6.23 3.86
N LEU A 117 -20.86 -6.66 4.62
CA LEU A 117 -20.07 -7.84 4.32
C LEU A 117 -20.40 -8.99 5.27
N THR A 118 -20.40 -10.21 4.73
CA THR A 118 -20.60 -11.44 5.50
C THR A 118 -19.28 -12.19 5.64
N PRO A 119 -18.88 -12.64 6.84
CA PRO A 119 -17.72 -13.51 7.02
C PRO A 119 -17.78 -14.77 6.14
N GLY A 120 -16.64 -15.16 5.58
CA GLY A 120 -16.52 -16.32 4.69
C GLY A 120 -16.87 -16.06 3.22
N HIS A 121 -17.50 -14.92 2.90
CA HIS A 121 -17.93 -14.59 1.54
C HIS A 121 -16.84 -13.89 0.73
N LYS A 122 -17.01 -13.96 -0.60
CA LYS A 122 -16.18 -13.23 -1.57
C LYS A 122 -17.01 -12.17 -2.28
N TYR A 123 -16.39 -11.02 -2.54
CA TYR A 123 -17.02 -9.90 -3.20
C TYR A 123 -16.16 -9.35 -4.34
N HIS A 124 -16.81 -8.74 -5.32
CA HIS A 124 -16.19 -7.94 -6.36
C HIS A 124 -16.68 -6.50 -6.25
N ILE A 125 -15.75 -5.55 -6.30
CA ILE A 125 -16.07 -4.14 -6.47
C ILE A 125 -15.79 -3.78 -7.92
N ARG A 126 -16.82 -3.37 -8.66
CA ARG A 126 -16.74 -3.08 -10.10
C ARG A 126 -17.36 -1.73 -10.41
N TRP A 127 -17.02 -1.16 -11.56
CA TRP A 127 -17.69 0.04 -12.06
C TRP A 127 -19.20 -0.16 -12.15
N ARG A 128 -19.97 0.84 -11.69
CA ARG A 128 -21.41 0.89 -11.90
C ARG A 128 -21.71 1.21 -13.36
N ASP A 129 -22.75 0.60 -13.92
CA ASP A 129 -23.20 0.81 -15.30
C ASP A 129 -24.48 1.67 -15.34
N ASP A 130 -24.40 2.89 -14.84
CA ASP A 130 -25.52 3.86 -14.88
C ASP A 130 -25.26 5.05 -15.82
N ARG A 131 -24.03 5.17 -16.36
CA ARG A 131 -23.55 6.25 -17.23
C ARG A 131 -23.64 7.65 -16.62
N GLU A 132 -23.97 7.76 -15.34
CA GLU A 132 -24.06 9.05 -14.65
C GLU A 132 -22.67 9.48 -14.18
N PHE A 133 -21.92 8.54 -13.61
CA PHE A 133 -20.55 8.74 -13.14
C PHE A 133 -19.63 7.59 -13.56
N PRO A 134 -18.31 7.84 -13.62
CA PRO A 134 -17.67 9.15 -13.62
C PRO A 134 -17.77 9.82 -14.99
N TRP A 135 -17.67 11.15 -15.03
CA TRP A 135 -17.67 11.93 -16.28
C TRP A 135 -16.64 13.06 -16.22
N ALA A 136 -16.26 13.60 -17.38
CA ALA A 136 -15.24 14.65 -17.46
C ALA A 136 -15.66 15.82 -18.36
N PHE A 137 -15.02 16.98 -18.20
CA PHE A 137 -15.17 18.15 -19.07
C PHE A 137 -13.85 18.90 -19.23
N ARG A 138 -13.73 19.76 -20.25
CA ARG A 138 -12.49 20.51 -20.52
C ARG A 138 -12.25 21.66 -19.53
N GLY A 139 -11.00 21.84 -19.10
CA GLY A 139 -10.58 22.96 -18.25
C GLY A 139 -10.90 22.77 -16.75
N LYS A 140 -10.63 23.80 -15.94
CA LYS A 140 -10.78 23.78 -14.46
C LYS A 140 -12.20 24.10 -13.98
N ASP A 141 -12.89 25.02 -14.66
CA ASP A 141 -14.18 25.53 -14.21
C ASP A 141 -15.34 24.96 -15.02
N ARG A 142 -16.41 24.61 -14.32
CA ARG A 142 -17.64 24.15 -14.94
C ARG A 142 -18.27 25.33 -15.69
N GLN A 143 -18.15 25.37 -17.00
CA GLN A 143 -18.98 26.23 -17.83
C GLN A 143 -20.46 25.91 -17.59
N ASN A 144 -21.38 26.84 -17.81
CA ASN A 144 -22.81 26.65 -17.51
C ASN A 144 -23.40 25.40 -18.22
N SER A 145 -22.82 24.96 -19.34
CA SER A 145 -23.13 23.72 -20.04
C SER A 145 -21.84 23.06 -20.57
N PRO A 146 -21.09 22.32 -19.74
CA PRO A 146 -19.81 21.78 -20.14
C PRO A 146 -20.02 20.59 -21.09
N GLU A 147 -19.26 20.55 -22.19
CA GLU A 147 -19.21 19.39 -23.08
C GLU A 147 -18.66 18.19 -22.29
N ARG A 148 -19.44 17.09 -22.26
CA ARG A 148 -19.01 15.83 -21.62
C ARG A 148 -17.96 15.15 -22.49
N LEU A 149 -16.79 14.94 -21.92
CA LEU A 149 -15.72 14.17 -22.53
C LEU A 149 -15.96 12.66 -22.32
N PRO A 150 -15.59 11.81 -23.30
CA PRO A 150 -15.71 10.36 -23.15
C PRO A 150 -14.74 9.85 -22.09
N VAL A 151 -15.28 9.19 -21.06
CA VAL A 151 -14.52 8.49 -20.02
C VAL A 151 -14.68 6.98 -20.24
N ARG A 152 -13.56 6.27 -20.38
CA ARG A 152 -13.56 4.81 -20.55
C ARG A 152 -13.28 4.13 -19.22
N LEU A 153 -14.21 3.27 -18.80
CA LEU A 153 -14.05 2.42 -17.64
C LEU A 153 -13.54 1.05 -18.09
N LEU A 154 -12.44 0.59 -17.51
CA LEU A 154 -11.88 -0.71 -17.88
C LEU A 154 -12.25 -1.78 -16.85
N PRO A 155 -12.76 -2.94 -17.31
CA PRO A 155 -13.32 -3.97 -16.44
C PRO A 155 -12.20 -4.74 -15.77
N ARG A 156 -11.80 -4.28 -14.58
CA ARG A 156 -10.97 -5.01 -13.64
C ARG A 156 -11.54 -4.81 -12.25
N PRO A 157 -12.31 -5.77 -11.70
CA PRO A 157 -12.88 -5.61 -10.38
C PRO A 157 -11.78 -5.68 -9.32
N ILE A 158 -11.97 -4.97 -8.22
CA ILE A 158 -11.22 -5.23 -6.99
C ILE A 158 -11.83 -6.49 -6.37
N LYS A 159 -10.97 -7.45 -6.05
CA LYS A 159 -11.37 -8.68 -5.36
C LYS A 159 -11.30 -8.47 -3.86
N LEU A 160 -12.35 -8.88 -3.17
CA LEU A 160 -12.48 -8.77 -1.74
C LEU A 160 -12.83 -10.13 -1.16
N ASN A 161 -12.02 -10.63 -0.23
CA ASN A 161 -12.24 -11.89 0.46
C ASN A 161 -12.42 -11.62 1.96
N VAL A 162 -13.59 -11.98 2.51
CA VAL A 162 -13.88 -11.78 3.92
C VAL A 162 -13.59 -13.08 4.63
N LEU A 163 -12.53 -13.12 5.43
CA LEU A 163 -12.13 -14.30 6.18
C LEU A 163 -13.22 -14.69 7.19
N ASP A 164 -13.37 -15.99 7.39
CA ASP A 164 -14.26 -16.54 8.41
C ASP A 164 -13.86 -16.01 9.81
N SER A 165 -14.84 -15.87 10.70
CA SER A 165 -14.57 -15.47 12.09
C SER A 165 -13.77 -16.52 12.87
N ALA A 166 -13.84 -17.79 12.47
CA ALA A 166 -13.02 -18.88 13.03
C ALA A 166 -11.58 -18.89 12.48
N ALA A 167 -11.30 -18.17 11.40
CA ALA A 167 -9.93 -18.04 10.92
C ALA A 167 -9.09 -17.23 11.92
N THR A 168 -7.86 -17.65 12.15
CA THR A 168 -6.90 -16.93 13.03
C THR A 168 -5.73 -16.44 12.18
N PRO A 169 -5.91 -15.43 11.32
CA PRO A 169 -4.79 -14.86 10.59
C PRO A 169 -3.82 -14.16 11.55
N LEU A 170 -2.54 -14.14 11.23
CA LEU A 170 -1.58 -13.31 11.95
C LEU A 170 -1.94 -11.84 11.77
N GLN A 171 -2.00 -11.07 12.84
CA GLN A 171 -2.26 -9.63 12.78
C GLN A 171 -1.00 -8.86 13.17
N LEU A 172 -0.48 -8.05 12.24
CA LEU A 172 0.66 -7.19 12.50
C LEU A 172 0.27 -5.73 12.28
N SER A 173 0.67 -4.85 13.20
CA SER A 173 0.78 -3.41 12.91
C SER A 173 2.22 -3.08 12.56
N ILE A 174 2.42 -2.41 11.43
CA ILE A 174 3.72 -1.97 10.93
C ILE A 174 3.67 -0.44 10.83
N SER A 175 4.55 0.25 11.57
CA SER A 175 4.68 1.69 11.49
C SER A 175 6.07 2.11 11.07
N LEU A 176 6.12 3.16 10.25
CA LEU A 176 7.36 3.83 9.85
C LEU A 176 7.22 5.31 10.18
N SER A 177 8.25 5.86 10.80
CA SER A 177 8.33 7.28 11.17
C SER A 177 9.75 7.79 10.97
N SER A 178 9.92 9.10 10.78
CA SER A 178 11.25 9.71 10.86
C SER A 178 11.65 9.94 12.32
N THR A 179 12.96 10.00 12.56
CA THR A 179 13.50 10.35 13.89
C THR A 179 13.34 11.83 14.23
N ALA A 180 13.07 12.67 13.23
CA ALA A 180 12.78 14.10 13.35
C ALA A 180 11.93 14.58 12.15
N ASP A 181 11.36 15.78 12.23
CA ASP A 181 10.63 16.39 11.10
C ASP A 181 11.56 17.05 10.07
N THR A 182 12.84 17.20 10.41
CA THR A 182 13.86 17.89 9.61
C THR A 182 15.11 17.01 9.48
N CYS A 183 15.53 16.77 8.24
CA CYS A 183 16.74 16.05 7.85
C CYS A 183 17.82 17.06 7.45
N HIS A 184 18.92 17.09 8.19
CA HIS A 184 20.04 17.98 7.88
C HIS A 184 21.04 17.26 6.96
N LEU A 185 21.33 17.83 5.79
CA LEU A 185 22.32 17.27 4.86
C LEU A 185 23.75 17.30 5.40
N SER A 186 23.99 18.04 6.49
CA SER A 186 25.23 17.94 7.27
C SER A 186 25.44 16.53 7.84
N GLY A 187 24.37 15.75 8.04
CA GLY A 187 24.34 14.51 8.81
C GLY A 187 24.12 14.72 10.32
N GLU A 188 24.03 15.97 10.77
CA GLU A 188 23.91 16.35 12.18
C GLU A 188 22.81 17.40 12.39
N PRO A 189 21.82 17.15 13.27
CA PRO A 189 21.62 15.90 14.02
C PRO A 189 21.31 14.71 13.11
N CYS A 190 21.66 13.50 13.57
CA CYS A 190 21.39 12.27 12.83
C CYS A 190 19.90 12.13 12.48
N PHE A 191 19.64 11.85 11.21
CA PHE A 191 18.30 11.60 10.68
C PHE A 191 18.18 10.15 10.22
N GLY A 192 17.02 9.54 10.48
CA GLY A 192 16.76 8.17 10.08
C GLY A 192 15.28 7.84 10.10
N PHE A 193 14.97 6.61 9.72
CA PHE A 193 13.63 6.04 9.83
C PHE A 193 13.57 5.00 10.94
N THR A 194 12.54 5.08 11.76
CA THR A 194 12.21 4.09 12.78
C THR A 194 11.06 3.23 12.28
N LEU A 195 11.35 1.95 12.06
CA LEU A 195 10.36 0.91 11.80
C LEU A 195 9.97 0.26 13.12
N GLN A 196 8.67 0.09 13.35
CA GLN A 196 8.15 -0.74 14.45
C GLN A 196 7.15 -1.75 13.91
N VAL A 197 7.21 -2.96 14.44
CA VAL A 197 6.31 -4.06 14.12
C VAL A 197 5.75 -4.59 15.43
N VAL A 198 4.43 -4.67 15.53
CA VAL A 198 3.74 -5.21 16.70
C VAL A 198 2.88 -6.38 16.24
N SER A 199 3.10 -7.55 16.83
CA SER A 199 2.19 -8.69 16.68
C SER A 199 1.04 -8.55 17.65
N HIS A 200 -0.19 -8.70 17.15
CA HIS A 200 -1.41 -8.77 17.96
C HIS A 200 -1.90 -10.20 18.15
N ASP A 201 -1.09 -11.19 17.77
CA ASP A 201 -1.38 -12.60 18.05
C ASP A 201 -1.26 -12.88 19.56
N GLU A 202 -2.01 -13.85 20.06
CA GLU A 202 -1.94 -14.28 21.47
C GLU A 202 -0.65 -15.05 21.78
N LYS A 203 -0.03 -15.64 20.75
CA LYS A 203 1.18 -16.46 20.87
C LYS A 203 2.39 -15.76 20.27
N VAL A 204 3.57 -16.16 20.73
CA VAL A 204 4.83 -15.78 20.07
C VAL A 204 4.82 -16.27 18.63
N VAL A 205 5.27 -15.41 17.73
CA VAL A 205 5.39 -15.70 16.30
C VAL A 205 6.85 -15.61 15.93
N THR A 206 7.40 -16.67 15.36
CA THR A 206 8.74 -16.65 14.77
C THR A 206 8.62 -16.33 13.28
N VAL A 207 9.41 -15.37 12.81
CA VAL A 207 9.48 -14.93 11.41
C VAL A 207 10.87 -15.23 10.86
N CYS A 208 10.95 -15.81 9.67
CA CYS A 208 12.21 -15.97 8.94
C CYS A 208 12.50 -14.69 8.16
N LEU A 209 13.60 -14.01 8.51
CA LEU A 209 14.05 -12.77 7.88
C LEU A 209 15.20 -12.99 6.89
N HIS A 210 15.57 -14.26 6.61
CA HIS A 210 16.52 -14.61 5.55
C HIS A 210 16.10 -14.00 4.22
N LYS A 211 17.03 -13.35 3.51
CA LYS A 211 16.74 -12.65 2.24
C LYS A 211 15.66 -11.59 2.32
N THR A 212 15.51 -10.98 3.48
CA THR A 212 14.59 -9.85 3.64
C THR A 212 15.38 -8.57 3.87
N PRO A 213 14.79 -7.41 3.55
CA PRO A 213 15.40 -6.10 3.83
C PRO A 213 15.72 -5.87 5.31
N LEU A 214 15.19 -6.71 6.21
CA LEU A 214 15.47 -6.62 7.64
C LEU A 214 16.76 -7.33 8.04
N LYS A 215 17.31 -8.28 7.28
CA LYS A 215 18.63 -8.87 7.58
C LYS A 215 19.65 -8.56 6.50
N GLU A 216 19.19 -8.45 5.26
CA GLU A 216 20.01 -8.33 4.05
C GLU A 216 19.53 -7.12 3.24
N LEU A 217 19.57 -5.94 3.86
CA LEU A 217 19.11 -4.70 3.22
C LEU A 217 19.99 -4.36 2.00
N HIS A 218 19.39 -4.31 0.81
CA HIS A 218 20.10 -3.87 -0.40
C HIS A 218 20.01 -2.37 -0.62
N GLY A 219 18.96 -1.72 -0.13
CA GLY A 219 18.81 -0.28 -0.22
C GLY A 219 17.60 0.21 0.56
N LEU A 220 17.61 1.48 0.93
CA LEU A 220 16.56 2.04 1.79
C LEU A 220 15.17 2.01 1.15
N GLU A 221 15.11 1.96 -0.19
CA GLU A 221 13.87 1.78 -0.95
C GLU A 221 13.09 0.51 -0.62
N GLU A 222 13.74 -0.48 -0.03
CA GLU A 222 13.07 -1.72 0.39
C GLU A 222 12.34 -1.58 1.73
N ILE A 223 12.67 -0.53 2.49
CA ILE A 223 12.02 -0.16 3.75
C ILE A 223 11.05 1.01 3.53
N ALA A 224 11.52 2.08 2.86
CA ALA A 224 10.82 3.34 2.72
C ALA A 224 10.67 3.74 1.25
N TYR A 225 9.43 3.97 0.82
CA TYR A 225 9.14 4.61 -0.47
C TYR A 225 8.98 6.12 -0.25
N ILE A 226 9.80 6.91 -0.93
CA ILE A 226 9.95 8.34 -0.67
C ILE A 226 9.81 9.11 -1.98
N VAL A 227 8.99 10.16 -1.95
CA VAL A 227 8.76 11.06 -3.10
C VAL A 227 8.85 12.53 -2.68
N ASN A 228 9.33 13.39 -3.57
CA ASN A 228 9.31 14.85 -3.37
C ASN A 228 7.90 15.43 -3.63
N GLU A 229 7.77 16.76 -3.52
CA GLU A 229 6.49 17.46 -3.77
C GLU A 229 5.98 17.32 -5.21
N GLN A 230 6.88 17.06 -6.16
CA GLN A 230 6.57 16.82 -7.57
C GLN A 230 6.19 15.35 -7.84
N GLY A 231 6.25 14.48 -6.82
CA GLY A 231 5.94 13.05 -6.93
C GLY A 231 7.08 12.22 -7.53
N GLU A 232 8.28 12.79 -7.66
CA GLU A 232 9.47 12.08 -8.13
C GLU A 232 10.08 11.28 -6.98
N LYS A 233 10.44 10.02 -7.28
CA LYS A 233 10.98 9.08 -6.29
C LYS A 233 12.43 9.45 -5.97
N ALA A 234 12.79 9.47 -4.68
CA ALA A 234 14.20 9.51 -4.28
C ALA A 234 14.90 8.21 -4.70
N GLU A 235 16.04 8.33 -5.38
CA GLU A 235 16.85 7.20 -5.84
C GLU A 235 17.87 6.87 -4.76
N TRP A 236 17.71 5.76 -4.04
CA TRP A 236 18.63 5.40 -2.97
C TRP A 236 19.85 4.65 -3.53
N PRO A 237 21.02 4.76 -2.90
CA PRO A 237 22.17 3.93 -3.26
C PRO A 237 21.78 2.46 -3.11
N TYR A 238 22.09 1.65 -4.12
CA TYR A 238 21.75 0.23 -4.15
C TYR A 238 23.01 -0.64 -4.01
N GLY A 239 23.01 -1.51 -3.01
CA GLY A 239 24.01 -2.55 -2.82
C GLY A 239 23.63 -3.82 -3.58
N ILE A 240 24.41 -4.20 -4.58
CA ILE A 240 24.25 -5.48 -5.26
C ILE A 240 24.88 -6.58 -4.38
N GLY A 241 24.04 -7.43 -3.80
CA GLY A 241 24.48 -8.71 -3.23
C GLY A 241 24.34 -9.81 -4.27
N CYS A 242 25.45 -10.45 -4.67
CA CYS A 242 25.40 -11.68 -5.46
C CYS A 242 25.21 -12.86 -4.50
N PHE A 243 24.11 -13.60 -4.63
CA PHE A 243 23.94 -14.90 -3.99
C PHE A 243 24.26 -16.00 -5.01
N GLU A 244 25.42 -16.64 -4.87
CA GLU A 244 25.79 -17.83 -5.64
C GLU A 244 25.90 -19.03 -4.69
N GLY A 245 25.05 -20.05 -4.90
CA GLY A 245 25.12 -21.33 -4.20
C GLY A 245 23.77 -22.02 -4.02
N SER A 246 23.78 -23.34 -3.81
CA SER A 246 22.63 -24.05 -3.24
C SER A 246 22.52 -23.65 -1.77
N GLU A 247 21.46 -22.96 -1.39
CA GLU A 247 21.32 -22.45 -0.03
C GLU A 247 20.92 -23.56 0.94
N SER A 248 21.76 -23.74 1.95
CA SER A 248 21.42 -24.48 3.17
C SER A 248 20.26 -23.79 3.89
N PHE A 249 19.64 -24.51 4.84
CA PHE A 249 18.65 -23.89 5.72
C PHE A 249 19.26 -22.65 6.43
N PRO A 250 18.51 -21.55 6.58
CA PRO A 250 19.05 -20.34 7.21
C PRO A 250 19.52 -20.61 8.64
N SER A 251 20.57 -19.93 9.06
CA SER A 251 21.04 -19.99 10.45
C SER A 251 20.00 -19.40 11.41
N ASP A 252 20.02 -19.84 12.66
CA ASP A 252 19.00 -19.48 13.66
C ASP A 252 18.91 -17.96 13.92
N ASP A 253 19.98 -17.20 13.67
CA ASP A 253 20.02 -15.73 13.77
C ASP A 253 19.28 -15.00 12.63
N MET A 254 18.90 -15.71 11.57
CA MET A 254 18.03 -15.19 10.50
C MET A 254 16.55 -15.20 10.87
N PHE A 255 16.19 -15.80 12.00
CA PHE A 255 14.82 -15.77 12.50
C PHE A 255 14.68 -14.65 13.53
N GLU A 256 13.46 -14.13 13.72
CA GLU A 256 13.12 -13.20 14.80
C GLU A 256 11.81 -13.58 15.46
N GLU A 257 11.69 -13.32 16.77
CA GLU A 257 10.46 -13.55 17.52
C GLU A 257 9.71 -12.24 17.68
N LEU A 258 8.44 -12.25 17.27
CA LEU A 258 7.48 -11.22 17.56
C LEU A 258 6.69 -11.65 18.80
N ILE A 259 7.06 -11.08 19.94
CA ILE A 259 6.36 -11.29 21.21
C ILE A 259 5.04 -10.50 21.15
N PRO A 260 3.91 -11.09 21.57
CA PRO A 260 2.60 -10.44 21.61
C PRO A 260 2.65 -9.04 22.23
N ASN A 261 2.17 -8.04 21.49
CA ASN A 261 2.06 -6.64 21.91
C ASN A 261 3.38 -5.96 22.32
N VAL A 262 4.53 -6.57 22.01
CA VAL A 262 5.86 -5.97 22.24
C VAL A 262 6.41 -5.48 20.89
N PRO A 263 6.77 -4.18 20.77
CA PRO A 263 7.27 -3.65 19.51
C PRO A 263 8.66 -4.20 19.18
N PHE A 264 8.76 -4.90 18.07
CA PHE A 264 10.02 -5.16 17.39
C PHE A 264 10.40 -3.92 16.57
N GLY A 265 11.53 -3.29 16.91
CA GLY A 265 11.94 -2.01 16.32
C GLY A 265 13.30 -2.07 15.63
N ARG A 266 13.42 -1.39 14.48
CA ARG A 266 14.71 -1.12 13.82
C ARG A 266 14.82 0.33 13.41
N ARG A 267 16.05 0.86 13.44
CA ARG A 267 16.37 2.20 12.97
C ARG A 267 17.30 2.12 11.77
N PHE A 268 16.96 2.87 10.73
CA PHE A 268 17.72 3.01 9.50
C PHE A 268 18.22 4.44 9.41
N TRP A 269 19.47 4.65 9.80
CA TRP A 269 20.10 5.98 9.77
C TRP A 269 20.53 6.32 8.35
N LEU A 270 20.20 7.52 7.88
CA LEU A 270 20.73 8.05 6.63
C LEU A 270 22.16 8.51 6.88
N ARG A 271 23.08 8.13 5.99
CA ARG A 271 24.50 8.42 6.15
C ARG A 271 25.03 9.13 4.91
N LYS A 272 26.08 9.91 5.14
CA LYS A 272 26.91 10.38 4.04
C LYS A 272 27.66 9.22 3.42
N LEU A 273 28.03 9.38 2.16
CA LEU A 273 28.87 8.41 1.47
C LEU A 273 30.25 8.35 2.15
N ASP A 274 30.55 7.20 2.76
CA ASP A 274 31.89 6.88 3.19
C ASP A 274 32.67 6.28 2.01
N LYS A 275 33.54 7.09 1.42
CA LYS A 275 34.39 6.70 0.28
C LYS A 275 35.34 5.54 0.58
N LYS A 276 35.64 5.24 1.85
CA LYS A 276 36.54 4.12 2.20
C LYS A 276 35.84 2.78 2.16
N THR A 277 34.60 2.75 2.63
CA THR A 277 33.77 1.53 2.68
C THR A 277 32.83 1.42 1.49
N SER A 278 32.71 2.49 0.69
CA SER A 278 31.70 2.64 -0.37
C SER A 278 30.29 2.37 0.16
N SER A 279 30.03 2.79 1.40
CA SER A 279 28.75 2.60 2.08
C SER A 279 28.10 3.94 2.44
N GLY A 280 26.79 3.93 2.64
CA GLY A 280 26.00 5.14 2.82
C GLY A 280 25.75 5.86 1.49
N GLY A 281 25.52 7.17 1.55
CA GLY A 281 25.19 7.99 0.39
C GLY A 281 23.72 8.43 0.39
N GLU A 282 22.92 7.97 1.35
CA GLU A 282 21.49 8.24 1.38
C GLU A 282 21.20 9.74 1.56
N LEU A 283 22.07 10.47 2.28
CA LEU A 283 21.88 11.91 2.46
C LEU A 283 22.12 12.68 1.15
N GLU A 284 23.04 12.23 0.30
CA GLU A 284 23.39 12.89 -0.96
C GLU A 284 22.30 12.78 -2.03
N GLU A 285 21.38 11.83 -1.88
CA GLU A 285 20.23 11.62 -2.78
C GLU A 285 19.03 12.51 -2.43
N LEU A 286 19.15 13.32 -1.37
CA LEU A 286 18.15 14.29 -0.95
C LEU A 286 18.57 15.72 -1.30
N GLU A 287 17.60 16.52 -1.69
CA GLU A 287 17.82 17.91 -2.10
C GLU A 287 17.48 18.90 -0.98
N SER A 288 18.37 19.84 -0.68
CA SER A 288 18.12 20.88 0.33
C SER A 288 16.95 21.78 -0.07
N GLY A 289 16.12 22.14 0.90
CA GLY A 289 14.95 22.99 0.72
C GLY A 289 13.69 22.24 0.25
N GLN A 290 13.78 20.94 -0.01
CA GLN A 290 12.66 20.11 -0.45
C GLN A 290 11.90 19.47 0.72
N SER A 291 10.60 19.25 0.53
CA SER A 291 9.79 18.40 1.41
C SER A 291 9.59 17.05 0.75
N TYR A 292 9.70 15.98 1.54
CA TYR A 292 9.46 14.62 1.08
C TYR A 292 8.30 14.00 1.82
N THR A 293 7.55 13.14 1.13
CA THR A 293 6.56 12.25 1.72
C THR A 293 7.12 10.82 1.71
N ALA A 294 7.22 10.21 2.88
CA ALA A 294 7.67 8.85 3.07
C ALA A 294 6.53 7.94 3.49
N ARG A 295 6.59 6.68 3.04
CA ARG A 295 5.70 5.60 3.46
C ARG A 295 6.44 4.27 3.45
N ILE A 296 5.85 3.25 4.08
CA ILE A 296 6.39 1.89 4.04
C ILE A 296 6.45 1.39 2.59
N SER A 297 7.59 0.81 2.22
CA SER A 297 7.77 0.17 0.92
C SER A 297 6.99 -1.14 0.85
N LYS A 298 6.36 -1.40 -0.30
CA LYS A 298 5.61 -2.65 -0.52
C LYS A 298 6.51 -3.90 -0.42
N LYS A 299 7.81 -3.77 -0.74
CA LYS A 299 8.80 -4.85 -0.60
C LYS A 299 8.94 -5.30 0.86
N LEU A 300 8.79 -4.40 1.83
CA LEU A 300 8.92 -4.74 3.25
C LEU A 300 7.85 -5.75 3.71
N PHE A 301 6.66 -5.76 3.11
CA PHE A 301 5.61 -6.69 3.49
C PHE A 301 5.99 -8.15 3.22
N GLU A 302 6.82 -8.39 2.20
CA GLU A 302 7.32 -9.73 1.88
C GLU A 302 8.26 -10.26 2.97
N ALA A 303 8.88 -9.38 3.76
CA ALA A 303 9.74 -9.76 4.88
C ALA A 303 9.01 -10.58 5.96
N PHE A 304 7.69 -10.42 6.04
CA PHE A 304 6.84 -11.13 7.00
C PHE A 304 6.02 -12.25 6.34
N SER A 305 6.38 -12.67 5.12
CA SER A 305 5.64 -13.71 4.41
C SER A 305 5.91 -15.13 4.96
N ASN A 306 7.06 -15.34 5.58
CA ASN A 306 7.45 -16.64 6.13
C ASN A 306 7.49 -16.60 7.67
N TRP A 307 6.41 -17.07 8.30
CA TRP A 307 6.22 -17.01 9.75
C TRP A 307 5.50 -18.25 10.28
N ARG A 308 5.67 -18.53 11.58
CA ARG A 308 5.00 -19.63 12.30
C ARG A 308 4.70 -19.20 13.74
N ARG A 309 3.63 -19.73 14.33
CA ARG A 309 3.38 -19.61 15.78
C ARG A 309 4.30 -20.59 16.53
N GLY A 310 4.86 -20.13 17.64
CA GLY A 310 5.85 -20.86 18.44
C GLY A 310 7.15 -20.08 18.57
N THR A 311 7.96 -20.48 19.55
CA THR A 311 9.26 -19.86 19.81
C THR A 311 10.32 -20.39 18.85
N LYS A 312 11.45 -19.68 18.74
CA LYS A 312 12.63 -20.12 18.00
C LYS A 312 13.13 -21.46 18.54
N GLU A 313 13.18 -21.63 19.85
CA GLU A 313 13.66 -22.87 20.46
C GLU A 313 12.82 -24.06 20.01
N GLU A 314 11.49 -23.90 19.95
CA GLU A 314 10.57 -24.95 19.50
C GLU A 314 10.72 -25.21 17.99
N LEU A 315 10.73 -24.14 17.18
CA LEU A 315 10.64 -24.22 15.72
C LEU A 315 11.97 -24.53 15.03
N LEU A 316 13.09 -24.26 15.72
CA LEU A 316 14.45 -24.46 15.21
C LEU A 316 15.22 -25.57 15.96
N ALA A 317 14.58 -26.33 16.85
CA ALA A 317 15.18 -27.52 17.44
C ALA A 317 15.45 -28.64 16.40
N GLY A 318 16.35 -29.57 16.68
CA GLY A 318 16.54 -30.77 15.84
C GLY A 318 17.45 -30.58 14.61
N GLU A 319 17.45 -31.57 13.73
CA GLU A 319 18.32 -31.59 12.53
C GLU A 319 17.79 -30.68 11.41
N GLU A 320 18.68 -30.26 10.51
CA GLU A 320 18.36 -29.33 9.41
C GLU A 320 17.14 -29.75 8.57
N LYS A 321 17.01 -31.05 8.26
CA LYS A 321 15.87 -31.60 7.50
C LYS A 321 14.54 -31.43 8.24
N GLU A 322 14.54 -31.52 9.57
CA GLU A 322 13.34 -31.35 10.40
C GLU A 322 12.95 -29.86 10.50
N LYS A 323 13.94 -28.97 10.57
CA LYS A 323 13.71 -27.52 10.46
C LYS A 323 13.11 -27.19 9.09
N GLU A 324 13.73 -27.63 8.00
CA GLU A 324 13.21 -27.44 6.65
C GLU A 324 11.77 -27.93 6.50
N ALA A 325 11.45 -29.14 6.98
CA ALA A 325 10.12 -29.72 6.85
C ALA A 325 9.04 -28.82 7.50
N ARG A 326 9.32 -28.22 8.67
CA ARG A 326 8.41 -27.29 9.36
C ARG A 326 8.23 -25.96 8.61
N TRP A 327 9.27 -25.51 7.93
CA TRP A 327 9.29 -24.22 7.23
C TRP A 327 8.98 -24.29 5.74
N ARG A 328 8.81 -25.50 5.16
CA ARG A 328 8.53 -25.73 3.73
C ARG A 328 7.14 -25.29 3.26
N GLY A 329 6.19 -25.11 4.19
CA GLY A 329 4.82 -24.66 3.88
C GLY A 329 4.68 -23.15 3.70
N THR A 330 3.62 -22.72 3.02
CA THR A 330 3.19 -21.32 3.06
C THR A 330 2.64 -21.00 4.44
N SER A 331 3.01 -19.85 4.98
CA SER A 331 2.39 -19.34 6.20
C SER A 331 0.90 -19.12 6.00
N GLU A 332 0.14 -19.12 7.09
CA GLU A 332 -1.28 -18.78 7.05
C GLU A 332 -1.49 -17.31 6.63
N HIS A 333 -2.75 -16.91 6.45
CA HIS A 333 -3.10 -15.54 6.14
C HIS A 333 -2.55 -14.56 7.19
N MET A 334 -2.10 -13.40 6.73
CA MET A 334 -1.61 -12.32 7.57
C MET A 334 -2.32 -11.02 7.21
N LEU A 335 -2.87 -10.33 8.21
CA LEU A 335 -3.46 -9.01 8.09
C LEU A 335 -2.44 -7.97 8.53
N LEU A 336 -2.20 -6.99 7.67
CA LEU A 336 -1.27 -5.89 7.92
C LEU A 336 -2.03 -4.59 8.13
N ASP A 337 -1.82 -3.98 9.29
CA ASP A 337 -2.21 -2.61 9.60
C ASP A 337 -0.99 -1.70 9.46
N VAL A 338 -1.02 -0.78 8.50
CA VAL A 338 0.17 -0.04 8.05
C VAL A 338 -0.02 1.44 8.35
N SER A 339 0.98 2.08 8.96
CA SER A 339 0.91 3.51 9.28
C SER A 339 0.75 4.39 8.03
N ASP A 340 0.07 5.52 8.21
CA ASP A 340 -0.05 6.55 7.18
C ASP A 340 1.31 7.10 6.72
N PRO A 341 1.40 7.61 5.48
CA PRO A 341 2.56 8.38 5.04
C PRO A 341 2.82 9.58 5.95
N PHE A 342 4.09 9.94 6.11
CA PHE A 342 4.52 11.11 6.88
C PHE A 342 5.40 12.02 6.01
N LYS A 343 5.52 13.29 6.42
CA LYS A 343 6.35 14.28 5.73
C LYS A 343 7.55 14.66 6.57
N PHE A 344 8.66 14.96 5.90
CA PHE A 344 9.83 15.58 6.51
C PHE A 344 10.44 16.59 5.54
N LYS A 345 11.19 17.56 6.07
CA LYS A 345 11.89 18.58 5.29
C LYS A 345 13.39 18.33 5.27
N VAL A 346 14.05 18.69 4.18
CA VAL A 346 15.50 18.58 4.05
C VAL A 346 16.11 19.98 4.09
N VAL A 347 17.15 20.16 4.90
CA VAL A 347 17.86 21.43 5.09
C VAL A 347 19.36 21.29 4.90
#